data_AF-F4YV77-F1
#
_entry.id   AF-F4YV77-F1
#
_cell.length_a   1.000
_cell.length_b   1.000
_cell.length_c   1.000
_cell.angle_alpha   90.00
_cell.angle_beta   90.00
_cell.angle_gamma   90.00
#
_symmetry.space_group_name_H-M   'P 1'
#
loop_
_entity.id
_entity.type
_entity.pdbx_description
1 polymer ?
#
loop_
_entity_poly.entity_id
_entity_poly.type
_entity_poly.pdbx_seq_one_letter_code
_entity_poly.pdbx_strand_id
1 'polypeptide(L)' 'LYFILGIWSGMIGSSLSLIIRTELSSPGLFIGNDQIYNVIVT' A
#
# COMPACT_ATOMS: atom_id res chain seq x y z
N LEU A 1 0.97 8.35 23.51
CA LEU A 1 -0.09 7.94 22.55
C LEU A 1 0.20 8.43 21.12
N TYR A 2 0.47 9.73 20.90
CA TYR A 2 0.81 10.24 19.56
C TYR A 2 2.06 9.61 18.92
N PHE A 3 3.11 9.37 19.72
CA PHE A 3 4.35 8.76 19.22
C PHE A 3 4.16 7.31 18.73
N ILE A 4 3.40 6.50 19.47
CA ILE A 4 3.11 5.11 19.09
C ILE A 4 2.19 5.03 17.87
N LEU A 5 1.20 5.93 17.76
CA LEU A 5 0.34 6.03 16.58
C LEU A 5 1.10 6.53 15.34
N GLY A 6 2.11 7.38 15.51
CA GLY A 6 3.00 7.82 14.43
C GLY A 6 3.85 6.68 13.87
N ILE A 7 4.46 5.87 14.74
CA ILE A 7 5.22 4.68 14.33
C ILE A 7 4.30 3.68 13.63
N TRP A 8 3.10 3.46 14.18
CA TRP A 8 2.12 2.52 13.63
C TRP A 8 1.62 2.94 12.24
N SER A 9 1.30 4.23 12.04
CA SER A 9 0.94 4.78 10.73
C SER A 9 2.09 4.67 9.72
N GLY A 10 3.33 4.92 10.16
CA GLY A 10 4.52 4.76 9.32
C GLY A 10 4.77 3.32 8.87
N MET A 11 4.52 2.34 9.74
CA MET A 11 4.62 0.92 9.40
C MET A 11 3.57 0.52 8.35
N ILE A 12 2.32 0.99 8.49
CA ILE A 12 1.23 0.71 7.54
C ILE A 12 1.51 1.33 6.17
N GLY A 13 1.96 2.59 6.12
CA GLY A 13 2.28 3.27 4.87
C GLY A 13 3.45 2.62 4.10
N SER A 14 4.46 2.13 4.81
CA SER A 14 5.59 1.44 4.18
C SER A 14 5.19 0.09 3.56
N SER A 15 4.35 -0.69 4.26
CA SER A 15 3.80 -1.94 3.72
C SER A 15 2.95 -1.70 2.47
N LEU A 16 2.10 -0.65 2.49
CA LEU A 16 1.26 -0.29 1.35
C LEU A 16 2.08 0.16 0.13
N SER A 17 3.15 0.94 0.36
CA SER A 17 4.07 1.36 -0.71
C SER A 17 4.80 0.17 -1.36
N LEU A 18 5.18 -0.84 -0.58
CA LEU A 18 5.81 -2.05 -1.12
C LEU A 18 4.84 -2.84 -2.02
N ILE A 19 3.58 -2.96 -1.63
CA ILE A 19 2.53 -3.64 -2.42
C ILE A 19 2.35 -2.94 -3.78
N ILE A 20 2.26 -1.60 -3.79
CA ILE A 20 2.13 -0.82 -5.04
C ILE A 20 3.37 -1.02 -5.93
N ARG A 21 4.57 -1.05 -5.34
CA ARG A 21 5.81 -1.26 -6.11
C ARG A 21 5.90 -2.66 -6.70
N THR A 22 5.41 -3.68 -6.00
CA THR A 22 5.36 -5.05 -6.55
C THR A 22 4.37 -5.15 -7.71
N GLU A 23 3.21 -4.50 -7.64
CA GLU A 23 2.25 -4.42 -8.76
C GLU A 23 2.82 -3.66 -9.98
N LEU A 24 3.57 -2.57 -9.78
CA LEU A 24 4.22 -1.89 -10.91
C LEU A 24 5.40 -2.67 -11.51
N SER A 25 6.08 -3.53 -10.73
CA SER A 25 7.26 -4.29 -11.17
C SER A 25 6.94 -5.49 -12.07
N SER A 26 5.70 -5.99 -12.01
CA SER A 26 5.19 -7.05 -12.88
C SER A 26 3.87 -6.57 -13.48
N PRO A 27 3.82 -6.20 -14.77
CA PRO A 27 2.60 -5.71 -15.43
C PRO A 27 1.63 -6.88 -15.72
N GLY A 28 1.31 -7.65 -14.70
CA GLY A 28 0.31 -8.72 -14.67
C GLY A 28 -0.43 -8.61 -13.35
N LEU A 29 -1.68 -8.13 -13.43
CA LEU A 29 -2.62 -7.91 -12.33
C LEU A 29 -2.58 -9.04 -11.28
N PHE A 30 -1.85 -8.84 -10.18
CA PHE A 30 -1.96 -9.73 -9.02
C PHE A 30 -3.22 -9.40 -8.22
N ILE A 31 -3.60 -8.13 -8.20
CA ILE A 31 -4.90 -7.64 -7.74
C ILE A 31 -5.68 -7.22 -8.98
N GLY A 32 -6.44 -8.15 -9.57
CA GLY A 32 -7.30 -7.96 -10.75
C GLY A 32 -8.47 -6.99 -10.60
N ASN A 33 -8.35 -5.97 -9.74
CA ASN A 33 -9.42 -5.04 -9.42
C ASN A 33 -8.89 -3.60 -9.28
N ASP A 34 -9.16 -2.78 -10.31
CA ASP A 34 -8.83 -1.36 -10.35
C ASP A 34 -9.45 -0.56 -9.19
N GLN A 35 -10.55 -1.06 -8.59
CA GLN A 35 -11.18 -0.42 -7.43
C GLN A 35 -10.32 -0.57 -6.17
N ILE A 36 -9.71 -1.74 -5.96
CA ILE A 36 -8.84 -1.99 -4.80
C ILE A 36 -7.52 -1.23 -4.98
N TYR A 37 -7.00 -1.15 -6.22
CA TYR A 37 -5.83 -0.32 -6.53
C TYR A 37 -6.06 1.14 -6.16
N ASN A 38 -7.20 1.72 -6.56
CA ASN A 38 -7.48 3.12 -6.27
C ASN A 38 -7.64 3.38 -4.76
N VAL A 39 -8.27 2.47 -4.01
CA VAL A 39 -8.39 2.57 -2.54
C VAL A 39 -7.05 2.43 -1.82
N ILE A 40 -6.10 1.72 -2.40
CA ILE A 40 -4.72 1.58 -1.88
C ILE A 40 -3.87 2.82 -2.21
N VAL A 41 -4.13 3.49 -3.33
CA VAL A 41 -3.42 4.69 -3.76
C VAL A 41 -3.90 5.96 -3.03
N THR A 42 -5.17 6.02 -2.65
CA THR A 42 -5.77 7.17 -1.92
C THR A 42 -5.64 7.04 -0.41
#